data_AF-A0A316PUU7-F1
#
_entry.id   AF-A0A316PUU7-F1
#
_cell.length_a   1.000
_cell.length_b   1.000
_cell.length_c   1.000
_cell.angle_alpha   90.00
_cell.angle_beta   90.00
_cell.angle_gamma   90.00
#
_symmetry.space_group_name_H-M   'P 1'
#
loop_
_entity.id
_entity.type
_entity.pdbx_description
1 polymer ?
#
loop_
_entity_poly.entity_id
_entity_poly.type
_entity_poly.pdbx_seq_one_letter_code
_entity_poly.pdbx_strand_id
1 'polypeptide(L)'
;MIHYSCKYAPIELFAAFGEEACLLDREEENFERAEALTHANLCCHAKSLIQQSLDKRNVIIMDCCDSLRRVYDVLDFEGNQEHLYLLDLPHENNGCARELFAGILLNLVHDLERSTGRSFNTELFIQACVQASWEFPQEDFIALLGGRVSPELEASIAGNMSLPIANLTCCGSRGLEPLPEGAQSLSLEELMDWYAHALLRMVPCMRMTDVSGRRVLFENPYLKGIIYNTVKFCDFYSFDYSALKDETDLPMLKIESDYMPMAQGQLSTRLEAFSESLGLDARQQTNEKVFNMQGTYYAGIDSGSTTTNMVVLDKEGAVVASAIVRTGPKAERGAREALEAVCEQLGATEKDFAAIMATGYGRDNIPFATDTKTEISCHAHGAHYLNPEIRTIVDIGGQDSKVICLDEAGEVSNFIMNDKCAAGTGRFLEMMARSLELDMDQMSTRGLEWKKDLTISSMCSVFAESEVISLIADNHSDNDIVHGLNKSIASKTASMVKRARGEAPFMMTGGVARNSGVVQELESRLGDALFITDAPDLCGALGAARYAWEERK
;
A
#
# COMPACT_ATOMS: atom_id res chain seq x y z
N MET A 1 -7.46 -31.59 13.81
CA MET A 1 -7.05 -30.23 13.38
C MET A 1 -8.28 -29.37 13.13
N ILE A 2 -8.28 -28.16 13.66
CA ILE A 2 -9.37 -27.19 13.63
C ILE A 2 -8.87 -25.93 12.92
N HIS A 3 -9.66 -25.38 12.00
CA HIS A 3 -9.27 -24.20 11.22
C HIS A 3 -10.04 -22.97 11.71
N TYR A 4 -9.35 -21.83 11.82
CA TYR A 4 -9.93 -20.59 12.34
C TYR A 4 -9.34 -19.37 11.65
N SER A 5 -9.94 -18.19 11.82
CA SER A 5 -9.45 -16.94 11.20
C SER A 5 -9.27 -15.76 12.15
N CYS A 6 -9.86 -15.78 13.34
CA CYS A 6 -9.94 -14.63 14.24
C CYS A 6 -9.12 -14.88 15.50
N LYS A 7 -8.40 -13.86 16.00
CA LYS A 7 -7.59 -14.00 17.21
C LYS A 7 -8.37 -14.35 18.47
N TYR A 8 -9.64 -13.95 18.55
CA TYR A 8 -10.53 -14.28 19.65
C TYR A 8 -11.02 -15.73 19.61
N ALA A 9 -10.63 -16.52 18.59
CA ALA A 9 -10.90 -17.95 18.58
C ALA A 9 -10.19 -18.61 19.77
N PRO A 10 -10.89 -19.53 20.48
CA PRO A 10 -10.38 -20.13 21.70
C PRO A 10 -9.41 -21.30 21.41
N ILE A 11 -8.24 -21.02 20.84
CA ILE A 11 -7.33 -22.08 20.36
C ILE A 11 -6.76 -22.95 21.49
N GLU A 12 -6.54 -22.37 22.67
CA GLU A 12 -6.08 -23.10 23.86
C GLU A 12 -7.13 -24.11 24.35
N LEU A 13 -8.42 -23.81 24.14
CA LEU A 13 -9.51 -24.73 24.45
C LEU A 13 -9.42 -25.98 23.56
N PHE A 14 -9.10 -25.85 22.27
CA PHE A 14 -8.92 -27.02 21.39
C PHE A 14 -7.69 -27.86 21.78
N ALA A 15 -6.61 -27.22 22.22
CA ALA A 15 -5.45 -27.93 22.74
C ALA A 15 -5.81 -28.81 23.96
N ALA A 16 -6.80 -28.39 24.77
CA ALA A 16 -7.33 -29.20 25.87
C ALA A 16 -7.96 -30.54 25.43
N PHE A 17 -8.35 -30.66 24.16
CA PHE A 17 -8.86 -31.89 23.55
C PHE A 17 -7.81 -32.64 22.72
N GLY A 18 -6.56 -32.16 22.72
CA GLY A 18 -5.47 -32.69 21.88
C GLY A 18 -5.63 -32.36 20.40
N GLU A 19 -6.39 -31.31 20.07
CA GLU A 19 -6.57 -30.84 18.69
C GLU A 19 -5.63 -29.69 18.37
N GLU A 20 -4.99 -29.75 17.21
CA GLU A 20 -4.18 -28.65 16.68
C GLU A 20 -5.06 -27.60 16.00
N ALA A 21 -4.76 -26.32 16.22
CA ALA A 21 -5.44 -25.20 15.58
C ALA A 21 -4.58 -24.62 14.44
N CYS A 22 -5.17 -24.41 13.27
CA CYS A 22 -4.53 -23.86 12.08
C CYS A 22 -5.20 -22.54 11.68
N LEU A 23 -4.42 -21.47 11.61
CA LEU A 23 -4.89 -20.17 11.16
C LEU A 23 -5.05 -20.17 9.63
N LEU A 24 -6.20 -19.72 9.15
CA LEU A 24 -6.48 -19.49 7.74
C LEU A 24 -6.28 -18.01 7.41
N ASP A 25 -5.15 -17.70 6.78
CA ASP A 25 -4.72 -16.34 6.47
C ASP A 25 -3.86 -16.23 5.19
N ARG A 26 -3.82 -17.29 4.39
CA ARG A 26 -3.06 -17.33 3.14
C ARG A 26 -3.69 -16.50 2.02
N GLU A 27 -2.86 -16.09 1.07
CA GLU A 27 -3.29 -15.51 -0.19
C GLU A 27 -3.82 -16.59 -1.15
N GLU A 28 -4.71 -16.18 -2.06
CA GLU A 28 -5.31 -17.03 -3.09
C GLU A 28 -4.94 -16.49 -4.48
N GLU A 29 -4.76 -17.38 -5.47
CA GLU A 29 -4.43 -16.96 -6.84
C GLU A 29 -5.57 -16.17 -7.50
N ASN A 30 -6.82 -16.48 -7.15
CA ASN A 30 -8.03 -15.80 -7.61
C ASN A 30 -9.18 -16.04 -6.61
N PHE A 31 -10.33 -15.39 -6.82
CA PHE A 31 -11.53 -15.56 -5.99
C PHE A 31 -12.71 -16.25 -6.70
N GLU A 32 -12.47 -17.01 -7.77
CA GLU A 32 -13.57 -17.56 -8.60
C GLU A 32 -14.54 -18.44 -7.79
N ARG A 33 -14.04 -19.29 -6.89
CA ARG A 33 -14.89 -20.15 -6.05
C ARG A 33 -15.71 -19.33 -5.05
N ALA A 34 -15.08 -18.33 -4.43
CA ALA A 34 -15.78 -17.48 -3.47
C ALA A 34 -16.80 -16.55 -4.15
N GLU A 35 -16.49 -16.00 -5.32
CA GLU A 35 -17.37 -15.09 -6.06
C GLU A 35 -18.52 -15.81 -6.77
N ALA A 36 -18.42 -17.13 -6.97
CA ALA A 36 -19.56 -17.96 -7.37
C ALA A 36 -20.61 -18.08 -6.24
N LEU A 37 -20.19 -17.94 -4.98
CA LEU A 37 -21.03 -18.12 -3.78
C LEU A 37 -21.40 -16.78 -3.12
N THR A 38 -20.69 -15.70 -3.44
CA THR A 38 -20.82 -14.39 -2.79
C THR A 38 -20.68 -13.24 -3.78
N HIS A 39 -21.05 -12.03 -3.36
CA HIS A 39 -20.86 -10.84 -4.19
C HIS A 39 -19.37 -10.46 -4.30
N ALA A 40 -18.92 -10.00 -5.47
CA ALA A 40 -17.52 -9.66 -5.75
C ALA A 40 -16.92 -8.60 -4.80
N ASN A 41 -17.75 -7.69 -4.29
CA ASN A 41 -17.38 -6.63 -3.33
C ASN A 41 -17.45 -7.06 -1.86
N LEU A 42 -17.37 -8.36 -1.56
CA LEU A 42 -17.13 -8.85 -0.21
C LEU A 42 -15.66 -8.63 0.19
N CYS A 43 -15.40 -8.41 1.49
CA CYS A 43 -14.05 -8.35 2.08
C CYS A 43 -13.14 -9.43 1.49
N CYS A 44 -11.97 -9.04 0.97
CA CYS A 44 -11.06 -9.99 0.32
C CYS A 44 -10.56 -11.09 1.27
N HIS A 45 -10.35 -10.78 2.55
CA HIS A 45 -10.06 -11.81 3.55
C HIS A 45 -11.21 -12.82 3.69
N ALA A 46 -12.47 -12.36 3.68
CA ALA A 46 -13.62 -13.27 3.76
C ALA A 46 -13.72 -14.16 2.51
N LYS A 47 -13.44 -13.63 1.31
CA LYS A 47 -13.37 -14.43 0.08
C LYS A 47 -12.27 -15.48 0.15
N SER A 48 -11.06 -15.09 0.55
CA SER A 48 -9.96 -16.03 0.78
C SER A 48 -10.33 -17.11 1.81
N LEU A 49 -10.94 -16.71 2.93
CA LEU A 49 -11.38 -17.63 3.97
C LEU A 49 -12.41 -18.65 3.48
N ILE A 50 -13.37 -18.24 2.64
CA ILE A 50 -14.33 -19.17 2.02
C ILE A 50 -13.56 -20.25 1.24
N GLN A 51 -12.68 -19.86 0.32
CA GLN A 51 -11.96 -20.82 -0.52
C GLN A 51 -11.09 -21.77 0.30
N GLN A 52 -10.37 -21.24 1.29
CA GLN A 52 -9.55 -22.05 2.18
C GLN A 52 -10.39 -23.00 3.05
N SER A 53 -11.63 -22.64 3.36
CA SER A 53 -12.50 -23.39 4.28
C SER A 53 -13.35 -24.45 3.58
N LEU A 54 -13.69 -24.28 2.30
CA LEU A 54 -14.60 -25.19 1.57
C LEU A 54 -14.19 -26.66 1.66
N ASP A 55 -12.88 -26.94 1.63
CA ASP A 55 -12.32 -28.30 1.64
C ASP A 55 -11.88 -28.75 3.05
N LYS A 56 -12.25 -28.00 4.10
CA LYS A 56 -11.90 -28.29 5.51
C LYS A 56 -13.09 -28.88 6.25
N ARG A 57 -12.81 -29.89 7.06
CA ARG A 57 -13.85 -30.57 7.86
C ARG A 57 -14.28 -29.80 9.10
N ASN A 58 -13.31 -29.24 9.82
CA ASN A 58 -13.52 -28.58 11.11
C ASN A 58 -13.14 -27.11 11.00
N VAL A 59 -14.14 -26.22 11.04
CA VAL A 59 -13.97 -24.79 10.83
C VAL A 59 -14.69 -24.01 11.92
N ILE A 60 -14.05 -22.95 12.40
CA ILE A 60 -14.59 -22.06 13.42
C ILE A 60 -14.57 -20.64 12.90
N ILE A 61 -15.75 -20.05 12.90
CA ILE A 61 -15.97 -18.67 12.51
C ILE A 61 -16.35 -17.89 13.76
N MET A 62 -15.63 -16.80 14.02
CA MET A 62 -16.02 -15.82 15.03
C MET A 62 -16.92 -14.78 14.37
N ASP A 63 -18.06 -14.44 14.98
CA ASP A 63 -18.92 -13.34 14.52
C ASP A 63 -18.33 -11.97 14.92
N CYS A 64 -17.18 -11.62 14.35
CA CYS A 64 -16.50 -10.35 14.65
C CYS A 64 -16.85 -9.23 13.65
N CYS A 65 -17.33 -9.59 12.46
CA CYS A 65 -17.82 -8.64 11.47
C CYS A 65 -18.83 -9.31 10.53
N ASP A 66 -19.63 -8.47 9.85
CA ASP A 66 -20.69 -8.94 8.95
C ASP A 66 -20.15 -9.87 7.86
N SER A 67 -18.95 -9.58 7.34
CA SER A 67 -18.31 -10.40 6.33
C SER A 67 -17.99 -11.81 6.82
N LEU A 68 -17.50 -11.98 8.06
CA LEU A 68 -17.23 -13.32 8.60
C LEU A 68 -18.53 -14.07 8.90
N ARG A 69 -19.58 -13.39 9.36
CA ARG A 69 -20.89 -14.02 9.48
C ARG A 69 -21.41 -14.55 8.14
N ARG A 70 -21.20 -13.82 7.05
CA ARG A 70 -21.50 -14.31 5.70
C ARG A 70 -20.65 -15.51 5.28
N VAL A 71 -19.39 -15.60 5.72
CA VAL A 71 -18.56 -16.80 5.49
C VAL A 71 -19.21 -18.01 6.14
N TYR A 72 -19.67 -17.90 7.39
CA TYR A 72 -20.39 -18.99 8.04
C TYR A 72 -21.64 -19.40 7.27
N ASP A 73 -22.50 -18.44 6.89
CA ASP A 73 -23.73 -18.71 6.15
C ASP A 73 -23.46 -19.47 4.83
N VAL A 74 -22.37 -19.14 4.13
CA VAL A 74 -21.95 -19.82 2.90
C VAL A 74 -21.48 -21.24 3.18
N LEU A 75 -20.63 -21.44 4.20
CA LEU A 75 -20.11 -22.77 4.54
C LEU A 75 -21.22 -23.70 5.04
N ASP A 76 -22.16 -23.18 5.83
CA ASP A 76 -23.34 -23.91 6.30
C ASP A 76 -24.25 -24.32 5.15
N PHE A 77 -24.47 -23.42 4.19
CA PHE A 77 -25.26 -23.72 2.98
C PHE A 77 -24.62 -24.82 2.11
N GLU A 78 -23.29 -24.76 1.92
CA GLU A 78 -22.57 -25.77 1.14
C GLU A 78 -22.52 -27.13 1.87
N GLY A 79 -22.53 -27.15 3.21
CA GLY A 79 -22.68 -28.36 4.01
C GLY A 79 -21.47 -29.32 3.95
N ASN A 80 -20.28 -28.81 3.60
CA ASN A 80 -19.07 -29.63 3.43
C ASN A 80 -18.34 -29.92 4.75
N GLN A 81 -18.63 -29.16 5.80
CA GLN A 81 -17.97 -29.27 7.10
C GLN A 81 -18.61 -30.36 7.95
N GLU A 82 -17.77 -31.17 8.60
CA GLU A 82 -18.19 -32.13 9.63
C GLU A 82 -18.55 -31.39 10.92
N HIS A 83 -17.75 -30.36 11.25
CA HIS A 83 -17.97 -29.47 12.37
C HIS A 83 -17.76 -28.01 11.95
N LEU A 84 -18.85 -27.25 11.94
CA LEU A 84 -18.83 -25.82 11.65
C LEU A 84 -19.41 -25.06 12.85
N TYR A 85 -18.60 -24.23 13.49
CA TYR A 85 -19.01 -23.45 14.65
C TYR A 85 -19.06 -21.95 14.30
N LEU A 86 -20.16 -21.29 14.68
CA LEU A 86 -20.24 -19.83 14.77
C LEU A 86 -20.21 -19.45 16.25
N LEU A 87 -19.18 -18.70 16.64
CA LEU A 87 -19.04 -18.20 18.01
C LEU A 87 -19.31 -16.70 18.02
N ASP A 88 -20.34 -16.29 18.74
CA ASP A 88 -20.68 -14.87 18.91
C ASP A 88 -19.58 -14.18 19.73
N LEU A 89 -18.99 -13.13 19.17
CA LEU A 89 -17.99 -12.32 19.86
C LEU A 89 -18.65 -11.05 20.42
N PRO A 90 -18.69 -10.87 21.75
CA PRO A 90 -19.10 -9.59 22.30
C PRO A 90 -18.16 -8.47 21.85
N HIS A 91 -18.72 -7.32 21.48
CA HIS A 91 -17.95 -6.13 21.09
C HIS A 91 -17.55 -5.25 22.28
N GLU A 92 -17.93 -5.63 23.50
CA GLU A 92 -17.55 -4.97 24.75
C GLU A 92 -16.66 -5.91 25.59
N ASN A 93 -15.95 -5.36 26.57
CA ASN A 93 -15.07 -6.13 27.48
C ASN A 93 -15.45 -5.95 28.97
N ASN A 94 -16.67 -5.47 29.25
CA ASN A 94 -17.17 -5.32 30.61
C ASN A 94 -17.60 -6.68 31.22
N GLY A 95 -18.03 -6.67 32.47
CA GLY A 95 -18.44 -7.88 33.19
C GLY A 95 -19.54 -8.68 32.50
N CYS A 96 -20.53 -8.02 31.88
CA CYS A 96 -21.61 -8.72 31.16
C CYS A 96 -21.10 -9.41 29.89
N ALA A 97 -20.23 -8.74 29.13
CA ALA A 97 -19.61 -9.34 27.95
C ALA A 97 -18.73 -10.54 28.31
N ARG A 98 -17.96 -10.43 29.40
CA ARG A 98 -17.17 -11.54 29.96
C ARG A 98 -18.04 -12.74 30.33
N GLU A 99 -19.10 -12.52 31.10
CA GLU A 99 -20.01 -13.59 31.53
C GLU A 99 -20.68 -14.28 30.32
N LEU A 100 -21.15 -13.48 29.35
CA LEU A 100 -21.72 -14.00 28.11
C LEU A 100 -20.71 -14.86 27.34
N PHE A 101 -19.49 -14.36 27.16
CA PHE A 101 -18.47 -15.09 26.40
C PHE A 101 -17.99 -16.35 27.13
N ALA A 102 -17.86 -16.30 28.47
CA ALA A 102 -17.57 -17.48 29.27
C ALA A 102 -18.63 -18.58 29.11
N GLY A 103 -19.92 -18.20 29.07
CA GLY A 103 -21.01 -19.13 28.76
C GLY A 103 -20.91 -19.76 27.38
N ILE A 104 -20.52 -18.97 26.36
CA ILE A 104 -20.27 -19.48 24.99
C ILE A 104 -19.12 -20.49 24.99
N LEU A 105 -18.03 -20.19 25.69
CA LEU A 105 -16.87 -21.09 25.80
C LEU A 105 -17.23 -22.39 26.53
N LEU A 106 -18.00 -22.33 27.62
CA LEU A 106 -18.48 -23.52 28.34
C LEU A 106 -19.37 -24.41 27.45
N ASN A 107 -20.29 -23.80 26.70
CA ASN A 107 -21.11 -24.54 25.75
C ASN A 107 -20.26 -25.24 24.69
N LEU A 108 -19.23 -24.55 24.17
CA LEU A 108 -18.28 -25.14 23.23
C LEU A 108 -17.52 -26.32 23.84
N VAL A 109 -17.07 -26.24 25.11
CA VAL A 109 -16.45 -27.38 25.81
C VAL A 109 -17.39 -28.57 25.81
N HIS A 110 -18.65 -28.38 26.23
CA HIS A 110 -19.63 -29.48 26.28
C HIS A 110 -20.01 -30.05 24.90
N ASP A 111 -20.00 -29.23 23.85
CA ASP A 111 -20.19 -29.68 22.47
C ASP A 111 -18.99 -30.51 21.97
N LEU A 112 -17.77 -30.10 22.30
CA LEU A 112 -16.56 -30.85 21.98
C LEU A 112 -16.47 -32.17 22.75
N GLU A 113 -16.86 -32.20 24.03
CA GLU A 113 -16.92 -33.44 24.80
C GLU A 113 -17.90 -34.44 24.18
N ARG A 114 -19.07 -33.96 23.73
CA ARG A 114 -20.08 -34.79 23.06
C ARG A 114 -19.65 -35.27 21.68
N SER A 115 -19.04 -34.41 20.87
CA SER A 115 -18.65 -34.75 19.49
C SER A 115 -17.38 -35.60 19.41
N THR A 116 -16.38 -35.31 20.24
CA THR A 116 -15.09 -36.00 20.21
C THR A 116 -15.04 -37.23 21.15
N GLY A 117 -15.93 -37.30 22.15
CA GLY A 117 -15.91 -38.32 23.19
C GLY A 117 -14.72 -38.19 24.16
N ARG A 118 -13.97 -37.10 24.10
CA ARG A 118 -12.85 -36.80 25.01
C ARG A 118 -13.31 -35.81 26.07
N SER A 119 -12.85 -35.96 27.30
CA SER A 119 -13.08 -34.97 28.38
C SER A 119 -12.11 -33.81 28.28
N PHE A 120 -12.51 -32.63 28.75
CA PHE A 120 -11.62 -31.47 28.86
C PHE A 120 -10.36 -31.77 29.70
N ASN A 121 -9.17 -31.55 29.15
CA ASN A 121 -7.91 -31.71 29.88
C ASN A 121 -7.36 -30.36 30.36
N THR A 122 -7.52 -30.09 31.66
CA THR A 122 -7.06 -28.86 32.31
C THR A 122 -5.55 -28.64 32.22
N GLU A 123 -4.74 -29.69 32.29
CA GLU A 123 -3.27 -29.56 32.21
C GLU A 123 -2.84 -29.08 30.83
N LEU A 124 -3.40 -29.68 29.77
CA LEU A 124 -3.13 -29.27 28.39
C LEU A 124 -3.62 -27.84 28.11
N PHE A 125 -4.81 -27.48 28.62
CA PHE A 125 -5.33 -26.12 28.52
C PHE A 125 -4.40 -25.09 29.15
N ILE A 126 -3.98 -25.34 30.41
CA ILE A 126 -3.06 -24.47 31.14
C ILE A 126 -1.72 -24.36 30.40
N GLN A 127 -1.19 -25.48 29.92
CA GLN A 127 0.05 -25.48 29.15
C GLN A 127 -0.06 -24.60 27.89
N ALA A 128 -1.17 -24.73 27.14
CA ALA A 128 -1.42 -23.92 25.96
C ALA A 128 -1.54 -22.42 26.30
N CYS A 129 -2.22 -22.07 27.41
CA CYS A 129 -2.34 -20.69 27.88
C CYS A 129 -0.99 -20.08 28.29
N VAL A 130 -0.11 -20.84 28.94
CA VAL A 130 1.24 -20.38 29.31
C VAL A 130 2.09 -20.13 28.07
N GLN A 131 1.93 -20.94 27.03
CA GLN A 131 2.65 -20.79 25.76
C GLN A 131 2.12 -19.63 24.91
N ALA A 132 0.89 -19.17 25.18
CA ALA A 132 0.28 -18.04 24.50
C ALA A 132 0.77 -16.69 25.04
N SER A 133 2.08 -16.47 24.99
CA SER A 133 2.71 -15.18 25.31
C SER A 133 3.14 -14.45 24.05
N TRP A 134 3.12 -13.12 24.14
CA TRP A 134 3.60 -12.24 23.08
C TRP A 134 4.20 -10.99 23.71
N GLU A 135 5.37 -10.57 23.23
CA GLU A 135 6.12 -9.44 23.78
C GLU A 135 6.43 -8.41 22.70
N PHE A 136 6.48 -7.14 23.10
CA PHE A 136 6.90 -6.06 22.22
C PHE A 136 8.42 -6.12 21.96
N PRO A 137 8.88 -5.78 20.74
CA PRO A 137 10.29 -5.59 20.46
C PRO A 137 10.94 -4.60 21.43
N GLN A 138 12.17 -4.89 21.81
CA GLN A 138 13.02 -4.07 22.69
C GLN A 138 14.21 -3.44 21.94
N GLU A 139 14.10 -3.36 20.62
CA GLU A 139 15.08 -2.80 19.69
C GLU A 139 14.35 -2.06 18.57
N ASP A 140 15.06 -1.18 17.86
CA ASP A 140 14.49 -0.34 16.80
C ASP A 140 13.78 -1.19 15.73
N PHE A 141 12.50 -0.90 15.46
CA PHE A 141 11.67 -1.72 14.58
C PHE A 141 10.63 -0.90 13.80
N ILE A 142 10.04 -1.53 12.78
CA ILE A 142 8.90 -1.02 12.03
C ILE A 142 7.67 -1.85 12.38
N ALA A 143 6.59 -1.18 12.78
CA ALA A 143 5.33 -1.85 13.11
C ALA A 143 4.50 -2.09 11.84
N LEU A 144 4.02 -3.31 11.68
CA LEU A 144 2.98 -3.64 10.72
C LEU A 144 1.62 -3.61 11.45
N LEU A 145 0.82 -2.58 11.18
CA LEU A 145 -0.45 -2.28 11.84
C LEU A 145 -1.65 -2.44 10.90
N GLY A 146 -2.85 -2.38 11.49
CA GLY A 146 -4.12 -2.31 10.77
C GLY A 146 -4.81 -3.66 10.62
N GLY A 147 -5.38 -3.90 9.44
CA GLY A 147 -5.99 -5.16 9.08
C GLY A 147 -4.94 -6.27 9.01
N ARG A 148 -5.38 -7.52 9.19
CA ARG A 148 -4.52 -8.70 9.06
C ARG A 148 -3.69 -8.70 7.78
N VAL A 149 -2.50 -9.28 7.88
CA VAL A 149 -1.55 -9.45 6.78
C VAL A 149 -1.27 -10.94 6.61
N SER A 150 -1.20 -11.39 5.36
CA SER A 150 -0.84 -12.76 5.01
C SER A 150 0.65 -13.01 5.29
N PRO A 151 1.05 -14.26 5.57
CA PRO A 151 2.47 -14.62 5.71
C PRO A 151 3.31 -14.23 4.48
N GLU A 152 2.73 -14.32 3.28
CA GLU A 152 3.36 -13.96 2.02
C GLU A 152 3.67 -12.44 1.94
N LEU A 153 2.69 -11.60 2.26
CA LEU A 153 2.86 -10.15 2.27
C LEU A 153 3.79 -9.70 3.40
N GLU A 154 3.71 -10.31 4.58
CA GLU A 154 4.64 -10.04 5.68
C GLU A 154 6.08 -10.35 5.27
N ALA A 155 6.33 -11.51 4.65
CA ALA A 155 7.64 -11.88 4.15
C ALA A 155 8.14 -10.92 3.06
N SER A 156 7.25 -10.47 2.17
CA SER A 156 7.59 -9.47 1.15
C SER A 156 7.99 -8.13 1.78
N ILE A 157 7.25 -7.66 2.79
CA ILE A 157 7.57 -6.42 3.52
C ILE A 157 8.91 -6.56 4.23
N ALA A 158 9.10 -7.62 5.01
CA ALA A 158 10.35 -7.86 5.74
C ALA A 158 11.58 -8.01 4.80
N GLY A 159 11.38 -8.53 3.59
CA GLY A 159 12.44 -8.64 2.59
C GLY A 159 12.98 -7.31 2.06
N ASN A 160 12.17 -6.25 2.11
CA ASN A 160 12.50 -4.92 1.57
C ASN A 160 12.91 -3.90 2.63
N MET A 161 12.94 -4.28 3.91
CA MET A 161 13.23 -3.37 5.02
C MET A 161 14.54 -3.73 5.71
N SER A 162 15.27 -2.73 6.17
CA SER A 162 16.55 -2.90 6.86
C SER A 162 16.37 -3.13 8.37
N LEU A 163 15.33 -2.55 8.97
CA LEU A 163 14.92 -2.79 10.35
C LEU A 163 13.99 -4.01 10.47
N PRO A 164 13.96 -4.69 11.63
CA PRO A 164 13.02 -5.77 11.89
C PRO A 164 11.56 -5.30 11.78
N ILE A 165 10.72 -6.15 11.20
CA ILE A 165 9.27 -5.94 11.11
C ILE A 165 8.59 -6.66 12.26
N ALA A 166 7.79 -5.94 13.03
CA ALA A 166 6.91 -6.53 14.04
C ALA A 166 5.47 -6.57 13.51
N ASN A 167 4.93 -7.77 13.28
CA ASN A 167 3.53 -7.93 12.93
C ASN A 167 2.64 -7.71 14.16
N LEU A 168 2.10 -6.50 14.28
CA LEU A 168 1.18 -6.12 15.37
C LEU A 168 -0.28 -6.08 14.92
N THR A 169 -0.59 -6.78 13.82
CA THR A 169 -1.96 -6.97 13.36
C THR A 169 -2.62 -8.11 14.15
N CYS A 170 -3.90 -8.38 13.89
CA CYS A 170 -4.62 -9.43 14.61
C CYS A 170 -4.08 -10.86 14.38
N CYS A 171 -3.24 -11.12 13.37
CA CYS A 171 -2.58 -12.42 13.21
C CYS A 171 -1.20 -12.51 13.88
N GLY A 172 -0.52 -11.39 14.14
CA GLY A 172 0.85 -11.38 14.68
C GLY A 172 0.96 -11.12 16.18
N SER A 173 0.01 -10.38 16.78
CA SER A 173 0.06 -10.00 18.20
C SER A 173 -1.05 -10.66 19.03
N ARG A 174 -0.98 -11.99 19.17
CA ARG A 174 -1.91 -12.76 20.02
C ARG A 174 -1.17 -13.28 21.25
N GLY A 175 -1.44 -12.67 22.40
CA GLY A 175 -0.93 -13.11 23.70
C GLY A 175 -2.01 -12.96 24.78
N LEU A 176 -2.07 -13.91 25.70
CA LEU A 176 -2.98 -13.90 26.84
C LEU A 176 -2.30 -13.25 28.05
N GLU A 177 -3.12 -12.69 28.95
CA GLU A 177 -2.62 -12.29 30.26
C GLU A 177 -2.16 -13.52 31.06
N PRO A 178 -1.26 -13.38 32.04
CA PRO A 178 -0.82 -14.51 32.85
C PRO A 178 -1.99 -15.19 33.58
N LEU A 179 -1.89 -16.51 33.72
CA LEU A 179 -2.84 -17.30 34.50
C LEU A 179 -2.86 -16.83 35.97
N PRO A 180 -4.02 -16.93 36.65
CA PRO A 180 -4.12 -16.63 38.07
C PRO A 180 -3.32 -17.62 38.91
N GLU A 181 -2.84 -17.18 40.08
CA GLU A 181 -2.20 -18.07 41.04
C GLU A 181 -3.14 -19.21 41.42
N GLY A 182 -2.65 -20.45 41.37
CA GLY A 182 -3.46 -21.63 41.69
C GLY A 182 -4.41 -22.08 40.57
N ALA A 183 -4.21 -21.65 39.31
CA ALA A 183 -5.06 -22.02 38.16
C ALA A 183 -5.37 -23.52 38.03
N GLN A 184 -4.46 -24.41 38.45
CA GLN A 184 -4.67 -25.87 38.44
C GLN A 184 -5.80 -26.35 39.35
N SER A 185 -6.19 -25.54 40.34
CA SER A 185 -7.21 -25.86 41.34
C SER A 185 -8.58 -25.22 41.06
N LEU A 186 -8.67 -24.40 40.00
CA LEU A 186 -9.91 -23.76 39.60
C LEU A 186 -10.87 -24.75 38.95
N SER A 187 -12.16 -24.52 39.15
CA SER A 187 -13.23 -25.20 38.40
C SER A 187 -13.18 -24.83 36.92
N LEU A 188 -13.86 -25.64 36.08
CA LEU A 188 -13.95 -25.36 34.64
C LEU A 188 -14.62 -24.00 34.39
N GLU A 189 -15.66 -23.68 35.15
CA GLU A 189 -16.39 -22.42 35.08
C GLU A 189 -15.48 -21.22 35.42
N GLU A 190 -14.68 -21.32 36.48
CA GLU A 190 -13.72 -20.28 36.87
C GLU A 190 -12.60 -20.13 35.81
N LEU A 191 -12.14 -21.23 35.22
CA LEU A 191 -11.16 -21.20 34.13
C LEU A 191 -11.72 -20.54 32.87
N MET A 192 -12.96 -20.86 32.47
CA MET A 192 -13.59 -20.25 31.30
C MET A 192 -13.93 -18.78 31.54
N ASP A 193 -14.29 -18.41 32.77
CA ASP A 193 -14.50 -17.01 33.16
C ASP A 193 -13.19 -16.19 33.08
N TRP A 194 -12.07 -16.73 33.56
CA TRP A 194 -10.75 -16.11 33.36
C TRP A 194 -10.38 -16.06 31.87
N TYR A 195 -10.58 -17.15 31.13
CA TYR A 195 -10.16 -17.25 29.74
C TYR A 195 -10.94 -16.31 28.82
N ALA A 196 -12.25 -16.18 29.04
CA ALA A 196 -13.09 -15.20 28.37
C ALA A 196 -12.55 -13.77 28.56
N HIS A 197 -12.17 -13.44 29.80
CA HIS A 197 -11.55 -12.16 30.13
C HIS A 197 -10.20 -11.97 29.44
N ALA A 198 -9.32 -12.97 29.50
CA ALA A 198 -8.00 -12.94 28.85
C ALA A 198 -8.11 -12.73 27.34
N LEU A 199 -9.05 -13.42 26.68
CA LEU A 199 -9.32 -13.23 25.25
C LEU A 199 -9.84 -11.81 24.95
N LEU A 200 -10.82 -11.32 25.70
CA LEU A 200 -11.43 -9.99 25.47
C LEU A 200 -10.48 -8.83 25.79
N ARG A 201 -9.46 -9.04 26.65
CA ARG A 201 -8.46 -8.02 27.04
C ARG A 201 -7.19 -7.98 26.19
N MET A 202 -7.04 -8.89 25.24
CA MET A 202 -6.05 -8.71 24.18
C MET A 202 -6.22 -7.33 23.54
N VAL A 203 -5.15 -6.78 22.95
CA VAL A 203 -5.21 -5.49 22.25
C VAL A 203 -6.44 -5.44 21.34
N PRO A 204 -7.35 -4.46 21.47
CA PRO A 204 -8.67 -4.59 20.86
C PRO A 204 -8.62 -4.56 19.33
N CYS A 205 -9.48 -5.38 18.70
CA CYS A 205 -9.82 -5.25 17.29
C CYS A 205 -10.61 -3.96 17.06
N MET A 206 -10.53 -3.37 15.86
CA MET A 206 -11.31 -2.18 15.48
C MET A 206 -12.84 -2.37 15.48
N ARG A 207 -13.31 -3.60 15.69
CA ARG A 207 -14.73 -3.93 15.86
C ARG A 207 -15.20 -3.87 17.31
N MET A 208 -14.28 -3.79 18.27
CA MET A 208 -14.63 -3.55 19.68
C MET A 208 -15.11 -2.11 19.86
N THR A 209 -16.01 -1.90 20.83
CA THR A 209 -16.53 -0.58 21.17
C THR A 209 -15.47 0.31 21.84
N ASP A 210 -14.66 -0.27 22.72
CA ASP A 210 -13.50 0.40 23.31
C ASP A 210 -12.22 -0.07 22.62
N VAL A 211 -11.62 0.83 21.84
CA VAL A 211 -10.37 0.60 21.12
C VAL A 211 -9.17 1.33 21.72
N SER A 212 -9.35 2.00 22.87
CA SER A 212 -8.32 2.85 23.50
C SER A 212 -7.03 2.09 23.82
N GLY A 213 -7.14 0.79 24.14
CA GLY A 213 -5.99 -0.09 24.38
C GLY A 213 -5.06 -0.28 23.18
N ARG A 214 -5.44 0.14 21.96
CA ARG A 214 -4.58 0.10 20.77
C ARG A 214 -3.42 1.09 20.82
N ARG A 215 -3.45 2.10 21.69
CA ARG A 215 -2.36 3.07 21.87
C ARG A 215 -1.00 2.44 22.10
N VAL A 216 -0.98 1.30 22.82
CA VAL A 216 0.24 0.52 23.07
C VAL A 216 0.95 0.05 21.79
N LEU A 217 0.25 -0.03 20.66
CA LEU A 217 0.81 -0.45 19.38
C LEU A 217 1.71 0.61 18.72
N PHE A 218 1.55 1.89 19.09
CA PHE A 218 2.29 2.99 18.46
C PHE A 218 2.98 3.94 19.45
N GLU A 219 2.75 3.79 20.76
CA GLU A 219 3.45 4.52 21.83
C GLU A 219 4.71 3.79 22.34
N ASN A 220 5.38 2.99 21.49
CA ASN A 220 6.60 2.28 21.85
C ASN A 220 7.86 3.10 21.50
N PRO A 221 8.83 3.30 22.42
CA PRO A 221 10.00 4.14 22.19
C PRO A 221 10.97 3.63 21.11
N TYR A 222 10.92 2.34 20.77
CA TYR A 222 11.75 1.73 19.73
C TYR A 222 11.09 1.77 18.34
N LEU A 223 9.84 2.22 18.23
CA LEU A 223 9.13 2.28 16.96
C LEU A 223 9.68 3.42 16.08
N LYS A 224 10.13 3.10 14.86
CA LYS A 224 10.66 4.08 13.90
C LYS A 224 9.71 4.46 12.78
N GLY A 225 8.73 3.63 12.49
CA GLY A 225 7.78 3.86 11.41
C GLY A 225 6.69 2.80 11.38
N ILE A 226 5.60 3.10 10.69
CA ILE A 226 4.42 2.25 10.65
C ILE A 226 4.09 1.91 9.19
N ILE A 227 4.03 0.62 8.89
CA ILE A 227 3.39 0.13 7.67
C ILE A 227 1.97 -0.27 8.05
N TYR A 228 0.99 0.46 7.56
CA TYR A 228 -0.42 0.26 7.92
C TYR A 228 -1.15 -0.45 6.79
N ASN A 229 -1.56 -1.71 7.00
CA ASN A 229 -2.33 -2.47 6.04
C ASN A 229 -3.84 -2.25 6.21
N THR A 230 -4.55 -2.02 5.10
CA THR A 230 -6.00 -2.15 5.03
C THR A 230 -6.39 -3.28 4.09
N VAL A 231 -7.36 -4.09 4.48
CA VAL A 231 -7.90 -5.12 3.58
C VAL A 231 -8.95 -4.48 2.68
N LYS A 232 -8.91 -4.74 1.38
CA LYS A 232 -9.89 -4.24 0.43
C LYS A 232 -11.31 -4.67 0.83
N PHE A 233 -12.24 -3.71 0.79
CA PHE A 233 -13.61 -3.81 1.32
C PHE A 233 -13.70 -4.04 2.84
N CYS A 234 -12.72 -3.55 3.61
CA CYS A 234 -12.77 -3.45 5.06
C CYS A 234 -12.61 -1.99 5.50
N ASP A 235 -13.71 -1.35 5.90
CA ASP A 235 -13.72 0.09 6.18
C ASP A 235 -13.16 0.44 7.58
N PHE A 236 -13.31 -0.45 8.57
CA PHE A 236 -12.94 -0.19 9.96
C PHE A 236 -11.48 0.24 10.15
N TYR A 237 -10.57 -0.46 9.48
CA TYR A 237 -9.14 -0.12 9.55
C TYR A 237 -8.78 1.09 8.68
N SER A 238 -9.61 1.47 7.71
CA SER A 238 -9.43 2.74 6.98
C SER A 238 -9.75 3.95 7.86
N PHE A 239 -10.74 3.84 8.75
CA PHE A 239 -11.03 4.89 9.74
C PHE A 239 -9.93 4.99 10.79
N ASP A 240 -9.46 3.84 11.31
CA ASP A 240 -8.34 3.79 12.27
C ASP A 240 -7.06 4.40 11.70
N TYR A 241 -6.71 4.10 10.44
CA TYR A 241 -5.58 4.75 9.77
C TYR A 241 -5.72 6.28 9.75
N SER A 242 -6.92 6.79 9.43
CA SER A 242 -7.14 8.23 9.36
C SER A 242 -6.97 8.89 10.72
N ALA A 243 -7.53 8.29 11.78
CA ALA A 243 -7.39 8.79 13.14
C ALA A 243 -5.93 8.72 13.62
N LEU A 244 -5.26 7.60 13.39
CA LEU A 244 -3.85 7.41 13.79
C LEU A 244 -2.94 8.44 13.12
N LYS A 245 -3.15 8.75 11.84
CA LYS A 245 -2.39 9.79 11.13
C LYS A 245 -2.54 11.19 11.76
N ASP A 246 -3.64 11.46 12.45
CA ASP A 246 -3.86 12.72 13.18
C ASP A 246 -3.24 12.68 14.60
N GLU A 247 -2.97 11.49 15.15
CA GLU A 247 -2.49 11.29 16.53
C GLU A 247 -0.97 11.08 16.65
N THR A 248 -0.27 10.68 15.58
CA THR A 248 1.17 10.38 15.59
C THR A 248 1.96 11.15 14.53
N ASP A 249 3.17 11.56 14.90
CA ASP A 249 4.17 12.15 14.00
C ASP A 249 5.10 11.08 13.39
N LEU A 250 4.90 9.80 13.73
CA LEU A 250 5.69 8.70 13.15
C LEU A 250 5.46 8.62 11.63
N PRO A 251 6.52 8.38 10.83
CA PRO A 251 6.35 8.15 9.40
C PRO A 251 5.48 6.92 9.14
N MET A 252 4.49 7.06 8.25
CA MET A 252 3.51 6.02 7.96
C MET A 252 3.39 5.72 6.47
N LEU A 253 3.43 4.45 6.10
CA LEU A 253 3.09 3.96 4.77
C LEU A 253 1.79 3.15 4.82
N LYS A 254 0.74 3.62 4.13
CA LYS A 254 -0.51 2.83 3.98
C LYS A 254 -0.39 1.84 2.82
N ILE A 255 -0.54 0.55 3.06
CA ILE A 255 -0.72 -0.46 2.00
C ILE A 255 -2.15 -1.00 2.01
N GLU A 256 -2.61 -1.50 0.87
CA GLU A 256 -3.93 -2.13 0.77
C GLU A 256 -3.81 -3.51 0.12
N SER A 257 -4.08 -4.54 0.93
CA SER A 257 -4.07 -5.94 0.51
C SER A 257 -5.44 -6.36 0.00
N ASP A 258 -5.44 -7.16 -1.05
CA ASP A 258 -6.63 -7.83 -1.58
C ASP A 258 -6.55 -9.35 -1.51
N TYR A 259 -5.61 -9.89 -0.70
CA TYR A 259 -5.41 -11.32 -0.47
C TYR A 259 -5.10 -12.13 -1.75
N MET A 260 -4.59 -11.47 -2.78
CA MET A 260 -4.00 -12.09 -3.96
C MET A 260 -2.53 -11.67 -4.07
N PRO A 261 -1.68 -12.47 -4.75
CA PRO A 261 -0.29 -12.11 -4.97
C PRO A 261 -0.16 -10.74 -5.66
N MET A 262 0.38 -9.75 -4.92
CA MET A 262 0.61 -8.42 -5.46
C MET A 262 1.75 -8.42 -6.48
N ALA A 263 1.69 -7.55 -7.49
CA ALA A 263 2.79 -7.33 -8.41
C ALA A 263 4.02 -6.78 -7.64
N GLN A 264 5.09 -7.59 -7.56
CA GLN A 264 6.26 -7.32 -6.72
C GLN A 264 6.85 -5.91 -6.91
N GLY A 265 6.96 -5.42 -8.15
CA GLY A 265 7.63 -4.13 -8.44
C GLY A 265 6.92 -2.88 -7.91
N GLN A 266 5.59 -2.93 -7.74
CA GLN A 266 4.83 -1.80 -7.19
C GLN A 266 4.98 -1.70 -5.67
N LEU A 267 4.88 -2.83 -4.98
CA LEU A 267 5.04 -2.87 -3.53
C LEU A 267 6.48 -2.56 -3.13
N SER A 268 7.48 -3.13 -3.82
CA SER A 268 8.90 -2.88 -3.52
C SER A 268 9.25 -1.40 -3.62
N THR A 269 8.86 -0.74 -4.70
CA THR A 269 9.13 0.71 -4.90
C THR A 269 8.56 1.56 -3.76
N ARG A 270 7.36 1.23 -3.27
CA ARG A 270 6.73 1.96 -2.16
C ARG A 270 7.41 1.68 -0.82
N LEU A 271 7.87 0.45 -0.59
CA LEU A 271 8.61 0.07 0.61
C LEU A 271 10.02 0.68 0.63
N GLU A 272 10.72 0.66 -0.51
CA GLU A 272 12.04 1.28 -0.67
C GLU A 272 11.96 2.78 -0.43
N ALA A 273 10.97 3.48 -1.04
CA ALA A 273 10.81 4.91 -0.83
C ALA A 273 10.46 5.25 0.63
N PHE A 274 9.70 4.39 1.30
CA PHE A 274 9.45 4.53 2.73
C PHE A 274 10.72 4.32 3.56
N SER A 275 11.53 3.30 3.26
CA SER A 275 12.83 3.10 3.91
C SER A 275 13.76 4.30 3.71
N GLU A 276 13.85 4.82 2.49
CA GLU A 276 14.64 6.01 2.16
C GLU A 276 14.17 7.23 2.98
N SER A 277 12.86 7.46 3.09
CA SER A 277 12.30 8.56 3.90
C SER A 277 12.62 8.46 5.40
N LEU A 278 12.92 7.26 5.89
CA LEU A 278 13.35 7.04 7.28
C LEU A 278 14.84 7.30 7.51
N GLY A 279 15.58 7.69 6.46
CA GLY A 279 17.05 7.74 6.50
C GLY A 279 17.68 6.36 6.70
N LEU A 280 16.91 5.29 6.45
CA LEU A 280 17.36 3.92 6.51
C LEU A 280 17.77 3.53 5.10
N ASP A 281 19.08 3.37 4.88
CA ASP A 281 19.56 2.79 3.61
C ASP A 281 18.80 1.47 3.38
N ALA A 282 17.98 1.45 2.32
CA ALA A 282 17.45 0.21 1.79
C ALA A 282 18.65 -0.72 1.58
N ARG A 283 18.52 -1.99 1.99
CA ARG A 283 19.60 -3.00 1.93
C ARG A 283 20.54 -2.69 0.78
N GLN A 284 21.81 -2.43 1.10
CA GLN A 284 22.89 -2.42 0.11
C GLN A 284 22.70 -3.68 -0.74
N GLN A 285 22.13 -3.54 -1.94
CA GLN A 285 22.29 -4.57 -2.94
C GLN A 285 23.80 -4.70 -3.09
N THR A 286 24.30 -5.91 -2.85
CA THR A 286 25.72 -6.27 -2.76
C THR A 286 26.48 -6.11 -4.08
N ASN A 287 25.93 -5.36 -5.05
CA ASN A 287 26.70 -4.91 -6.19
C ASN A 287 27.62 -3.81 -5.68
N GLU A 288 28.92 -4.11 -5.56
CA GLU A 288 29.93 -3.08 -5.35
C GLU A 288 29.67 -1.96 -6.36
N LYS A 289 29.42 -0.73 -5.88
CA LYS A 289 29.22 0.43 -6.76
C LYS A 289 30.51 0.66 -7.54
N VAL A 290 30.57 0.20 -8.79
CA VAL A 290 31.75 0.36 -9.64
C VAL A 290 31.68 1.70 -10.36
N PHE A 291 32.23 2.73 -9.71
CA PHE A 291 32.40 4.04 -10.33
C PHE A 291 33.52 4.01 -11.37
N ASN A 292 33.28 4.60 -12.54
CA ASN A 292 34.31 4.77 -13.55
C ASN A 292 35.15 6.03 -13.23
N MET A 293 36.35 5.80 -12.70
CA MET A 293 37.27 6.85 -12.27
C MET A 293 37.74 7.78 -13.40
N GLN A 294 37.65 7.35 -14.66
CA GLN A 294 38.01 8.16 -15.83
C GLN A 294 36.84 8.95 -16.43
N GLY A 295 35.60 8.62 -16.04
CA GLY A 295 34.41 9.28 -16.53
C GLY A 295 34.33 10.75 -16.11
N THR A 296 33.78 11.57 -17.01
CA THR A 296 33.60 13.02 -16.82
C THR A 296 32.14 13.45 -16.77
N TYR A 297 31.22 12.59 -17.20
CA TYR A 297 29.78 12.83 -17.17
C TYR A 297 29.09 12.01 -16.10
N TYR A 298 27.95 12.49 -15.65
CA TYR A 298 27.07 11.82 -14.70
C TYR A 298 25.69 11.80 -15.29
N ALA A 299 24.96 10.69 -15.17
CA ALA A 299 23.63 10.62 -15.75
C ALA A 299 22.61 10.02 -14.81
N GLY A 300 21.37 10.43 -15.03
CA GLY A 300 20.19 9.85 -14.44
C GLY A 300 19.27 9.35 -15.54
N ILE A 301 18.76 8.13 -15.38
CA ILE A 301 17.79 7.52 -16.28
C ILE A 301 16.52 7.25 -15.49
N ASP A 302 15.44 7.90 -15.86
CA ASP A 302 14.10 7.63 -15.34
C ASP A 302 13.34 6.78 -16.36
N SER A 303 13.21 5.49 -16.06
CA SER A 303 12.52 4.53 -16.91
C SER A 303 11.10 4.32 -16.43
N GLY A 304 10.22 5.23 -16.85
CA GLY A 304 8.79 5.18 -16.59
C GLY A 304 8.03 4.21 -17.50
N SER A 305 6.74 4.03 -17.23
CA SER A 305 5.86 3.12 -17.99
C SER A 305 5.61 3.54 -19.45
N THR A 306 5.79 4.82 -19.77
CA THR A 306 5.47 5.38 -21.10
C THR A 306 6.70 5.96 -21.79
N THR A 307 7.54 6.67 -21.03
CA THR A 307 8.75 7.34 -21.51
C THR A 307 9.95 6.96 -20.66
N THR A 308 11.11 6.88 -21.30
CA THR A 308 12.41 6.78 -20.64
C THR A 308 13.13 8.10 -20.86
N ASN A 309 13.47 8.75 -19.76
CA ASN A 309 14.03 10.09 -19.74
C ASN A 309 15.46 10.01 -19.23
N MET A 310 16.39 10.70 -19.89
CA MET A 310 17.79 10.74 -19.48
C MET A 310 18.29 12.17 -19.41
N VAL A 311 18.99 12.49 -18.33
CA VAL A 311 19.65 13.78 -18.10
C VAL A 311 21.12 13.54 -17.82
N VAL A 312 21.99 14.34 -18.44
CA VAL A 312 23.45 14.26 -18.27
C VAL A 312 23.98 15.55 -17.66
N LEU A 313 24.78 15.40 -16.61
CA LEU A 313 25.52 16.47 -15.93
C LEU A 313 27.01 16.38 -16.25
N ASP A 314 27.68 17.53 -16.32
CA ASP A 314 29.14 17.62 -16.32
C ASP A 314 29.73 17.55 -14.90
N LYS A 315 31.05 17.78 -14.76
CA LYS A 315 31.74 17.74 -13.46
C LYS A 315 31.33 18.89 -12.54
N GLU A 316 30.94 20.00 -13.12
CA GLU A 316 30.48 21.21 -12.44
C GLU A 316 29.02 21.07 -11.97
N GLY A 317 28.31 20.05 -12.47
CA GLY A 317 26.92 19.74 -12.11
C GLY A 317 25.90 20.42 -13.03
N ALA A 318 26.32 20.97 -14.16
CA ALA A 318 25.44 21.60 -15.13
C ALA A 318 24.86 20.58 -16.12
N VAL A 319 23.61 20.76 -16.51
CA VAL A 319 22.94 19.91 -17.51
C VAL A 319 23.53 20.19 -18.89
N VAL A 320 24.11 19.16 -19.52
CA VAL A 320 24.78 19.27 -20.84
C VAL A 320 24.08 18.52 -21.95
N ALA A 321 23.27 17.51 -21.63
CA ALA A 321 22.44 16.79 -22.60
C ALA A 321 21.21 16.20 -21.93
N SER A 322 20.16 15.98 -22.72
CA SER A 322 18.98 15.24 -22.29
C SER A 322 18.32 14.51 -23.45
N ALA A 323 17.57 13.45 -23.14
CA ALA A 323 16.78 12.71 -24.11
C ALA A 323 15.47 12.23 -23.48
N ILE A 324 14.42 12.20 -24.29
CA ILE A 324 13.14 11.58 -23.96
C ILE A 324 12.82 10.61 -25.09
N VAL A 325 12.68 9.33 -24.76
CA VAL A 325 12.31 8.27 -25.71
C VAL A 325 11.11 7.49 -25.18
N ARG A 326 10.43 6.73 -26.04
CA ARG A 326 9.38 5.81 -25.60
C ARG A 326 10.03 4.59 -24.93
N THR A 327 9.61 4.24 -23.71
CA THR A 327 10.16 3.06 -22.99
C THR A 327 9.92 1.76 -23.78
N GLY A 328 8.75 1.65 -24.41
CA GLY A 328 8.35 0.45 -25.12
C GLY A 328 8.14 -0.76 -24.17
N PRO A 329 8.08 -1.99 -24.72
CA PRO A 329 7.78 -3.19 -23.92
C PRO A 329 8.95 -3.69 -23.07
N LYS A 330 10.17 -3.16 -23.28
CA LYS A 330 11.38 -3.55 -22.55
C LYS A 330 12.13 -2.31 -22.09
N ALA A 331 12.13 -2.06 -20.79
CA ALA A 331 12.79 -0.92 -20.17
C ALA A 331 14.26 -0.76 -20.59
N GLU A 332 15.02 -1.87 -20.64
CA GLU A 332 16.42 -1.90 -21.08
C GLU A 332 16.62 -1.27 -22.46
N ARG A 333 15.70 -1.55 -23.40
CA ARG A 333 15.80 -1.02 -24.77
C ARG A 333 15.58 0.49 -24.79
N GLY A 334 14.54 0.97 -24.12
CA GLY A 334 14.29 2.40 -23.98
C GLY A 334 15.48 3.12 -23.32
N ALA A 335 16.07 2.52 -22.29
CA ALA A 335 17.25 3.06 -21.62
C ALA A 335 18.48 3.12 -22.55
N ARG A 336 18.71 2.08 -23.37
CA ARG A 336 19.77 2.07 -24.39
C ARG A 336 19.56 3.15 -25.46
N GLU A 337 18.34 3.28 -25.97
CA GLU A 337 17.99 4.32 -26.96
C GLU A 337 18.19 5.74 -26.39
N ALA A 338 17.85 5.97 -25.12
CA ALA A 338 18.11 7.24 -24.44
C ALA A 338 19.62 7.52 -24.27
N LEU A 339 20.40 6.50 -23.88
CA LEU A 339 21.86 6.60 -23.75
C LEU A 339 22.53 6.93 -25.09
N GLU A 340 22.12 6.26 -26.16
CA GLU A 340 22.62 6.52 -27.51
C GLU A 340 22.33 7.95 -27.96
N ALA A 341 21.10 8.45 -27.71
CA ALA A 341 20.71 9.81 -28.08
C ALA A 341 21.53 10.88 -27.35
N VAL A 342 21.82 10.73 -26.05
CA VAL A 342 22.67 11.68 -25.33
C VAL A 342 24.14 11.54 -25.70
N CYS A 343 24.62 10.32 -26.00
CA CYS A 343 25.97 10.10 -26.51
C CYS A 343 26.18 10.80 -27.86
N GLU A 344 25.20 10.74 -28.76
CA GLU A 344 25.23 11.42 -30.05
C GLU A 344 25.29 12.94 -29.89
N GLN A 345 24.47 13.52 -28.99
CA GLN A 345 24.50 14.96 -28.69
C GLN A 345 25.86 15.43 -28.16
N LEU A 346 26.52 14.60 -27.34
CA LEU A 346 27.79 14.94 -26.69
C LEU A 346 29.03 14.53 -27.50
N GLY A 347 28.88 13.73 -28.56
CA GLY A 347 30.01 13.07 -29.22
C GLY A 347 30.79 12.14 -28.27
N ALA A 348 30.10 11.52 -27.32
CA ALA A 348 30.65 10.70 -26.25
C ALA A 348 30.25 9.22 -26.39
N THR A 349 30.77 8.39 -25.48
CA THR A 349 30.42 6.97 -25.36
C THR A 349 30.05 6.64 -23.91
N GLU A 350 29.47 5.47 -23.68
CA GLU A 350 29.14 4.98 -22.33
C GLU A 350 30.36 5.02 -21.36
N LYS A 351 31.58 4.87 -21.88
CA LYS A 351 32.82 4.91 -21.08
C LYS A 351 33.17 6.30 -20.55
N ASP A 352 32.55 7.35 -21.07
CA ASP A 352 32.77 8.73 -20.63
C ASP A 352 31.91 9.09 -19.40
N PHE A 353 30.97 8.21 -19.03
CA PHE A 353 30.15 8.34 -17.84
C PHE A 353 30.87 7.75 -16.62
N ALA A 354 30.91 8.53 -15.56
CA ALA A 354 31.48 8.16 -14.27
C ALA A 354 30.49 7.33 -13.44
N ALA A 355 29.22 7.71 -13.50
CA ALA A 355 28.11 7.06 -12.82
C ALA A 355 26.83 7.29 -13.62
N ILE A 356 25.98 6.27 -13.64
CA ILE A 356 24.62 6.33 -14.18
C ILE A 356 23.67 5.84 -13.10
N MET A 357 22.76 6.68 -12.64
CA MET A 357 21.73 6.33 -11.66
C MET A 357 20.43 6.01 -12.38
N ALA A 358 19.84 4.85 -12.10
CA ALA A 358 18.53 4.49 -12.65
C ALA A 358 17.40 4.71 -11.65
N THR A 359 16.26 5.18 -12.15
CA THR A 359 15.02 5.40 -11.40
C THR A 359 13.80 5.03 -12.25
N GLY A 360 12.61 5.18 -11.68
CA GLY A 360 11.35 4.76 -12.28
C GLY A 360 11.07 3.26 -12.12
N TYR A 361 9.96 2.80 -12.70
CA TYR A 361 9.49 1.41 -12.64
C TYR A 361 10.45 0.43 -13.33
N GLY A 362 11.17 0.89 -14.36
CA GLY A 362 12.08 0.09 -15.14
C GLY A 362 13.50 -0.04 -14.55
N ARG A 363 13.81 0.63 -13.43
CA ARG A 363 15.19 0.80 -12.93
C ARG A 363 15.97 -0.49 -12.75
N ASP A 364 15.33 -1.53 -12.22
CA ASP A 364 15.95 -2.84 -11.97
C ASP A 364 16.30 -3.60 -13.25
N ASN A 365 15.77 -3.16 -14.40
CA ASN A 365 15.99 -3.76 -15.71
C ASN A 365 17.02 -2.97 -16.55
N ILE A 366 17.86 -2.15 -15.90
CA ILE A 366 18.90 -1.33 -16.55
C ILE A 366 20.28 -1.82 -16.09
N PRO A 367 20.87 -2.83 -16.75
CA PRO A 367 22.08 -3.51 -16.26
C PRO A 367 23.35 -2.67 -16.33
N PHE A 368 23.33 -1.54 -17.04
CA PHE A 368 24.46 -0.61 -17.16
C PHE A 368 24.33 0.59 -16.19
N ALA A 369 23.28 0.64 -15.37
CA ALA A 369 23.21 1.59 -14.27
C ALA A 369 24.25 1.21 -13.20
N THR A 370 24.94 2.21 -12.66
CA THR A 370 25.88 2.05 -11.55
C THR A 370 25.15 1.70 -10.26
N ASP A 371 23.98 2.31 -10.06
CA ASP A 371 23.10 2.05 -8.92
C ASP A 371 21.69 2.56 -9.24
N THR A 372 20.74 2.32 -8.33
CA THR A 372 19.34 2.67 -8.48
C THR A 372 18.81 3.49 -7.29
N LYS A 373 17.87 4.39 -7.55
CA LYS A 373 17.14 5.16 -6.54
C LYS A 373 15.66 5.22 -6.88
N THR A 374 14.80 5.32 -5.87
CA THR A 374 13.36 5.39 -6.12
C THR A 374 12.97 6.68 -6.84
N GLU A 375 11.93 6.60 -7.66
CA GLU A 375 11.41 7.75 -8.41
C GLU A 375 10.91 8.86 -7.47
N ILE A 376 10.44 8.50 -6.28
CA ILE A 376 10.01 9.46 -5.25
C ILE A 376 11.19 10.31 -4.78
N SER A 377 12.29 9.67 -4.40
CA SER A 377 13.51 10.36 -3.98
C SER A 377 14.14 11.15 -5.13
N CYS A 378 14.15 10.61 -6.35
CA CYS A 378 14.66 11.33 -7.50
C CYS A 378 13.80 12.55 -7.87
N HIS A 379 12.46 12.46 -7.85
CA HIS A 379 11.61 13.64 -8.06
C HIS A 379 11.80 14.68 -6.95
N ALA A 380 11.88 14.26 -5.69
CA ALA A 380 12.17 15.14 -4.56
C ALA A 380 13.47 15.92 -4.76
N HIS A 381 14.55 15.20 -5.04
CA HIS A 381 15.88 15.77 -5.22
C HIS A 381 15.97 16.68 -6.45
N GLY A 382 15.34 16.28 -7.56
CA GLY A 382 15.25 17.09 -8.78
C GLY A 382 14.45 18.39 -8.56
N ALA A 383 13.31 18.30 -7.88
CA ALA A 383 12.47 19.46 -7.57
C ALA A 383 13.16 20.44 -6.62
N HIS A 384 13.80 19.94 -5.55
CA HIS A 384 14.52 20.78 -4.60
C HIS A 384 15.70 21.52 -5.27
N TYR A 385 16.41 20.85 -6.18
CA TYR A 385 17.45 21.50 -6.98
C TYR A 385 16.90 22.61 -7.88
N LEU A 386 15.75 22.39 -8.52
CA LEU A 386 15.12 23.35 -9.42
C LEU A 386 14.53 24.55 -8.67
N ASN A 387 13.94 24.31 -7.50
CA ASN A 387 13.42 25.33 -6.60
C ASN A 387 13.43 24.83 -5.14
N PRO A 388 14.36 25.31 -4.29
CA PRO A 388 14.47 24.89 -2.89
C PRO A 388 13.24 25.23 -2.01
N GLU A 389 12.39 26.14 -2.45
CA GLU A 389 11.19 26.54 -1.71
C GLU A 389 10.04 25.54 -1.86
N ILE A 390 10.09 24.60 -2.81
CA ILE A 390 9.01 23.62 -3.03
C ILE A 390 8.80 22.78 -1.77
N ARG A 391 7.53 22.60 -1.42
CA ARG A 391 7.09 21.76 -0.29
C ARG A 391 6.22 20.59 -0.72
N THR A 392 5.60 20.66 -1.90
CA THR A 392 4.81 19.55 -2.43
C THR A 392 5.00 19.41 -3.92
N ILE A 393 5.30 18.19 -4.36
CA ILE A 393 5.40 17.80 -5.77
C ILE A 393 4.18 16.98 -6.13
N VAL A 394 3.55 17.33 -7.24
CA VAL A 394 2.48 16.59 -7.89
C VAL A 394 3.03 16.01 -9.18
N ASP A 395 3.37 14.73 -9.16
CA ASP A 395 3.83 14.01 -10.33
C ASP A 395 2.67 13.28 -10.99
N ILE A 396 2.38 13.61 -12.26
CA ILE A 396 1.35 12.88 -13.02
C ILE A 396 2.01 12.26 -14.27
N GLY A 397 2.39 11.00 -14.11
CA GLY A 397 2.99 10.17 -15.15
C GLY A 397 1.97 9.51 -16.07
N GLY A 398 2.44 8.52 -16.81
CA GLY A 398 1.61 7.76 -17.75
C GLY A 398 0.61 6.84 -17.05
N GLN A 399 1.06 5.97 -16.15
CA GLN A 399 0.22 4.94 -15.52
C GLN A 399 -0.14 5.21 -14.07
N ASP A 400 0.58 6.12 -13.42
CA ASP A 400 0.43 6.46 -12.03
C ASP A 400 0.48 7.97 -11.80
N SER A 401 0.18 8.36 -10.57
CA SER A 401 0.25 9.74 -10.09
C SER A 401 0.74 9.71 -8.65
N LYS A 402 1.54 10.70 -8.26
CA LYS A 402 2.18 10.78 -6.95
C LYS A 402 2.05 12.18 -6.39
N VAL A 403 1.88 12.27 -5.08
CA VAL A 403 2.05 13.48 -4.31
C VAL A 403 3.18 13.23 -3.33
N ILE A 404 4.23 14.05 -3.39
CA ILE A 404 5.44 13.92 -2.58
C ILE A 404 5.55 15.22 -1.77
N CYS A 405 5.54 15.12 -0.45
CA CYS A 405 5.72 16.25 0.46
C CYS A 405 7.19 16.28 0.88
N LEU A 406 7.77 17.48 0.90
CA LEU A 406 9.15 17.72 1.27
C LEU A 406 9.22 18.50 2.58
N ASP A 407 10.25 18.27 3.37
CA ASP A 407 10.60 19.13 4.48
C ASP A 407 11.43 20.36 4.03
N GLU A 408 11.92 21.14 4.99
CA GLU A 408 12.74 22.32 4.70
C GLU A 408 14.12 22.00 4.09
N ALA A 409 14.63 20.79 4.33
CA ALA A 409 15.89 20.31 3.78
C ALA A 409 15.73 19.73 2.36
N GLY A 410 14.49 19.57 1.88
CA GLY A 410 14.19 18.96 0.59
C GLY A 410 14.05 17.44 0.66
N GLU A 411 14.03 16.87 1.87
CA GLU A 411 13.87 15.43 2.09
C GLU A 411 12.40 15.03 2.08
N VAL A 412 12.12 13.78 1.68
CA VAL A 412 10.74 13.26 1.57
C VAL A 412 10.16 13.06 2.97
N SER A 413 9.19 13.90 3.35
CA SER A 413 8.50 13.82 4.64
C SER A 413 7.25 12.94 4.57
N ASN A 414 6.57 12.90 3.42
CA ASN A 414 5.38 12.09 3.20
C ASN A 414 5.16 11.84 1.72
N PHE A 415 4.49 10.75 1.36
CA PHE A 415 4.04 10.57 -0.02
C PHE A 415 2.75 9.75 -0.12
N ILE A 416 1.99 10.00 -1.18
CA ILE A 416 0.84 9.20 -1.58
C ILE A 416 0.93 8.92 -3.08
N MET A 417 0.62 7.69 -3.48
CA MET A 417 0.64 7.24 -4.86
C MET A 417 -0.71 6.61 -5.24
N ASN A 418 -1.11 6.81 -6.50
CA ASN A 418 -2.17 6.05 -7.16
C ASN A 418 -1.56 5.33 -8.38
N ASP A 419 -1.39 4.02 -8.26
CA ASP A 419 -0.75 3.10 -9.21
C ASP A 419 -1.68 1.98 -9.71
N LYS A 420 -2.81 1.76 -9.01
CA LYS A 420 -3.81 0.73 -9.38
C LYS A 420 -4.83 1.20 -10.43
N CYS A 421 -4.93 2.50 -10.69
CA CYS A 421 -6.01 3.07 -11.48
C CYS A 421 -5.51 4.12 -12.47
N ALA A 422 -5.78 3.88 -13.76
CA ALA A 422 -5.44 4.79 -14.86
C ALA A 422 -6.19 6.13 -14.80
N ALA A 423 -7.31 6.22 -14.08
CA ALA A 423 -8.00 7.49 -13.92
C ALA A 423 -7.10 8.52 -13.22
N GLY A 424 -7.05 9.75 -13.73
CA GLY A 424 -6.16 10.78 -13.18
C GLY A 424 -4.70 10.69 -13.62
N THR A 425 -4.38 9.88 -14.64
CA THR A 425 -3.01 9.75 -15.18
C THR A 425 -2.98 10.09 -16.68
N GLY A 426 -1.78 10.16 -17.26
CA GLY A 426 -1.61 10.40 -18.70
C GLY A 426 -2.30 9.34 -19.57
N ARG A 427 -2.37 8.08 -19.12
CA ARG A 427 -3.05 6.99 -19.83
C ARG A 427 -4.55 7.25 -19.99
N PHE A 428 -5.19 7.87 -19.00
CA PHE A 428 -6.57 8.30 -19.13
C PHE A 428 -6.72 9.33 -20.24
N LEU A 429 -5.86 10.36 -20.29
CA LEU A 429 -5.88 11.34 -21.37
C LEU A 429 -5.59 10.72 -22.74
N GLU A 430 -4.63 9.78 -22.84
CA GLU A 430 -4.34 9.07 -24.10
C GLU A 430 -5.55 8.28 -24.61
N MET A 431 -6.33 7.66 -23.73
CA MET A 431 -7.55 6.95 -24.12
C MET A 431 -8.60 7.92 -24.66
N MET A 432 -8.85 9.02 -23.93
CA MET A 432 -9.85 10.01 -24.34
C MET A 432 -9.48 10.75 -25.62
N ALA A 433 -8.18 11.04 -25.80
CA ALA A 433 -7.67 11.65 -27.01
C ALA A 433 -7.98 10.78 -28.24
N ARG A 434 -7.86 9.44 -28.13
CA ARG A 434 -8.26 8.53 -29.21
C ARG A 434 -9.75 8.59 -29.51
N SER A 435 -10.60 8.60 -28.48
CA SER A 435 -12.06 8.68 -28.65
C SER A 435 -12.51 10.01 -29.28
N LEU A 436 -11.74 11.09 -29.05
CA LEU A 436 -11.96 12.42 -29.62
C LEU A 436 -11.20 12.65 -30.94
N GLU A 437 -10.42 11.68 -31.42
CA GLU A 437 -9.54 11.79 -32.59
C GLU A 437 -8.54 12.97 -32.50
N LEU A 438 -8.03 13.22 -31.29
CA LEU A 438 -7.01 14.24 -30.99
C LEU A 438 -5.65 13.58 -30.75
N ASP A 439 -4.58 14.30 -31.09
CA ASP A 439 -3.25 13.99 -30.56
C ASP A 439 -3.04 14.62 -29.18
N MET A 440 -1.96 14.23 -28.49
CA MET A 440 -1.70 14.70 -27.12
C MET A 440 -1.34 16.20 -27.06
N ASP A 441 -0.80 16.77 -28.13
CA ASP A 441 -0.45 18.19 -28.19
C ASP A 441 -1.73 19.03 -28.29
N GLN A 442 -2.68 18.61 -29.12
CA GLN A 442 -4.03 19.18 -29.18
C GLN A 442 -4.74 19.02 -27.84
N MET A 443 -4.69 17.82 -27.26
CA MET A 443 -5.31 17.49 -25.98
C MET A 443 -4.83 18.40 -24.84
N SER A 444 -3.57 18.85 -24.89
CA SER A 444 -2.93 19.71 -23.89
C SER A 444 -3.51 21.14 -23.80
N THR A 445 -4.11 21.64 -24.88
CA THR A 445 -4.60 23.03 -25.00
C THR A 445 -6.07 23.14 -25.37
N ARG A 446 -6.70 22.08 -25.90
CA ARG A 446 -8.08 22.08 -26.40
C ARG A 446 -9.10 22.55 -25.36
N GLY A 447 -8.91 22.19 -24.09
CA GLY A 447 -9.82 22.55 -22.98
C GLY A 447 -9.67 23.98 -22.47
N LEU A 448 -8.79 24.81 -23.04
CA LEU A 448 -8.60 26.19 -22.59
C LEU A 448 -9.71 27.12 -23.12
N GLU A 449 -10.31 26.78 -24.27
CA GLU A 449 -11.32 27.60 -24.95
C GLU A 449 -12.73 26.96 -24.89
N TRP A 450 -13.17 26.55 -23.70
CA TRP A 450 -14.49 25.96 -23.49
C TRP A 450 -15.61 27.01 -23.38
N LYS A 451 -16.85 26.60 -23.67
CA LYS A 451 -18.06 27.44 -23.62
C LYS A 451 -19.14 26.89 -22.70
N LYS A 452 -19.18 25.56 -22.53
CA LYS A 452 -20.08 24.87 -21.61
C LYS A 452 -19.25 24.08 -20.60
N ASP A 453 -19.53 24.30 -19.32
CA ASP A 453 -18.89 23.54 -18.25
C ASP A 453 -19.56 22.16 -18.18
N LEU A 454 -18.89 21.14 -18.72
CA LEU A 454 -19.31 19.75 -18.64
C LEU A 454 -18.68 19.06 -17.44
N THR A 455 -19.45 18.19 -16.80
CA THR A 455 -18.96 17.36 -15.70
C THR A 455 -18.97 15.92 -16.14
N ILE A 456 -17.80 15.29 -16.12
CA ILE A 456 -17.66 13.86 -16.34
C ILE A 456 -17.82 13.17 -14.99
N SER A 457 -18.92 12.45 -14.84
CA SER A 457 -19.37 11.83 -13.60
C SER A 457 -18.59 10.56 -13.27
N SER A 458 -18.10 9.86 -14.29
CA SER A 458 -17.44 8.57 -14.13
C SER A 458 -15.95 8.72 -13.79
N MET A 459 -15.56 8.16 -12.63
CA MET A 459 -14.16 8.10 -12.19
C MET A 459 -13.37 6.92 -12.78
N CYS A 460 -14.04 5.97 -13.45
CA CYS A 460 -13.41 4.83 -14.11
C CYS A 460 -13.15 5.16 -15.58
N SER A 461 -11.93 4.94 -16.08
CA SER A 461 -11.56 5.27 -17.47
C SER A 461 -12.51 4.65 -18.52
N VAL A 462 -13.00 3.43 -18.29
CA VAL A 462 -13.91 2.74 -19.24
C VAL A 462 -15.30 3.39 -19.27
N PHE A 463 -15.82 3.76 -18.10
CA PHE A 463 -17.12 4.44 -18.03
C PHE A 463 -17.02 5.91 -18.48
N ALA A 464 -15.91 6.57 -18.17
CA ALA A 464 -15.61 7.91 -18.67
C ALA A 464 -15.51 7.93 -20.20
N GLU A 465 -14.91 6.91 -20.82
CA GLU A 465 -14.87 6.78 -22.29
C GLU A 465 -16.30 6.66 -22.86
N SER A 466 -17.15 5.83 -22.24
CA SER A 466 -18.55 5.69 -22.64
C SER A 466 -19.35 7.00 -22.49
N GLU A 467 -19.07 7.76 -21.43
CA GLU A 467 -19.65 9.08 -21.18
C GLU A 467 -19.17 10.11 -22.21
N VAL A 468 -17.88 10.12 -22.55
CA VAL A 468 -17.31 10.96 -23.63
C VAL A 468 -17.95 10.64 -24.97
N ILE A 469 -18.11 9.37 -25.33
CA ILE A 469 -18.78 8.96 -26.57
C ILE A 469 -20.23 9.48 -26.60
N SER A 470 -20.92 9.45 -25.46
CA SER A 470 -22.28 9.98 -25.34
C SER A 470 -22.33 11.50 -25.54
N LEU A 471 -21.39 12.24 -24.94
CA LEU A 471 -21.28 13.69 -25.12
C LEU A 471 -20.98 14.10 -26.57
N ILE A 472 -20.16 13.30 -27.27
CA ILE A 472 -19.90 13.46 -28.71
C ILE A 472 -21.20 13.26 -29.50
N ALA A 473 -21.97 12.21 -29.21
CA ALA A 473 -23.25 11.94 -29.88
C ALA A 473 -24.29 13.06 -29.65
N ASP A 474 -24.24 13.70 -28.48
CA ASP A 474 -25.05 14.88 -28.13
C ASP A 474 -24.55 16.19 -28.77
N ASN A 475 -23.52 16.13 -29.62
CA ASN A 475 -22.90 17.27 -30.32
C ASN A 475 -22.30 18.32 -29.37
N HIS A 476 -21.74 17.90 -28.23
CA HIS A 476 -20.88 18.78 -27.44
C HIS A 476 -19.55 19.00 -28.16
N SER A 477 -18.95 20.18 -27.97
CA SER A 477 -17.65 20.47 -28.59
C SER A 477 -16.53 19.69 -27.89
N ASP A 478 -15.47 19.39 -28.63
CA ASP A 478 -14.25 18.83 -28.09
C ASP A 478 -13.66 19.71 -26.98
N ASN A 479 -13.65 21.04 -27.15
CA ASN A 479 -13.22 21.98 -26.10
C ASN A 479 -13.96 21.77 -24.77
N ASP A 480 -15.29 21.66 -24.80
CA ASP A 480 -16.12 21.47 -23.61
C ASP A 480 -15.86 20.12 -22.94
N ILE A 481 -15.73 19.05 -23.74
CA ILE A 481 -15.46 17.70 -23.24
C ILE A 481 -14.07 17.63 -22.61
N VAL A 482 -13.05 18.18 -23.29
CA VAL A 482 -11.68 18.22 -22.79
C VAL A 482 -11.59 19.01 -21.48
N HIS A 483 -12.29 20.13 -21.35
CA HIS A 483 -12.35 20.86 -20.08
C HIS A 483 -12.93 19.98 -18.95
N GLY A 484 -14.01 19.25 -19.21
CA GLY A 484 -14.57 18.28 -18.25
C GLY A 484 -13.59 17.17 -17.85
N LEU A 485 -12.76 16.69 -18.79
CA LEU A 485 -11.70 15.71 -18.54
C LEU A 485 -10.59 16.29 -17.65
N ASN A 486 -10.12 17.51 -17.96
CA ASN A 486 -9.11 18.21 -17.17
C ASN A 486 -9.58 18.41 -15.72
N LYS A 487 -10.84 18.83 -15.53
CA LYS A 487 -11.47 18.98 -14.23
C LYS A 487 -11.52 17.67 -13.44
N SER A 488 -11.78 16.55 -14.11
CA SER A 488 -11.82 15.22 -13.49
C SER A 488 -10.44 14.82 -12.93
N ILE A 489 -9.38 15.00 -13.72
CA ILE A 489 -8.00 14.73 -13.29
C ILE A 489 -7.61 15.64 -12.13
N ALA A 490 -7.79 16.95 -12.29
CA ALA A 490 -7.46 17.93 -11.27
C ALA A 490 -8.20 17.68 -9.94
N SER A 491 -9.47 17.28 -10.00
CA SER A 491 -10.25 16.93 -8.80
C SER A 491 -9.66 15.72 -8.06
N LYS A 492 -9.23 14.69 -8.80
CA LYS A 492 -8.60 13.49 -8.20
C LYS A 492 -7.26 13.85 -7.59
N THR A 493 -6.44 14.61 -8.30
CA THR A 493 -5.11 15.04 -7.86
C THR A 493 -5.20 15.93 -6.62
N ALA A 494 -6.10 16.92 -6.59
CA ALA A 494 -6.31 17.77 -5.42
C ALA A 494 -6.76 16.97 -4.18
N SER A 495 -7.57 15.91 -4.38
CA SER A 495 -7.93 14.98 -3.29
C SER A 495 -6.71 14.22 -2.75
N MET A 496 -5.79 13.80 -3.63
CA MET A 496 -4.53 13.20 -3.21
C MET A 496 -3.65 14.18 -2.44
N VAL A 497 -3.53 15.43 -2.91
CA VAL A 497 -2.79 16.49 -2.20
C VAL A 497 -3.34 16.72 -0.80
N LYS A 498 -4.67 16.85 -0.67
CA LYS A 498 -5.33 16.99 0.63
C LYS A 498 -5.06 15.81 1.56
N ARG A 499 -5.11 14.57 1.06
CA ARG A 499 -4.82 13.37 1.84
C ARG A 499 -3.36 13.27 2.27
N ALA A 500 -2.43 13.76 1.45
CA ALA A 500 -1.02 13.82 1.76
C ALA A 500 -0.70 14.94 2.78
N ARG A 501 -1.66 15.86 3.00
CA ARG A 501 -1.44 17.13 3.70
C ARG A 501 -0.37 17.96 3.00
N GLY A 502 -0.41 17.98 1.67
CA GLY A 502 0.52 18.78 0.89
C GLY A 502 0.29 20.27 1.12
N GLU A 503 1.39 21.01 1.22
CA GLU A 503 1.46 22.45 1.43
C GLU A 503 2.18 23.14 0.26
N ALA A 504 1.82 24.39 0.03
CA ALA A 504 2.51 25.26 -0.92
C ALA A 504 3.93 25.61 -0.41
N PRO A 505 4.87 26.00 -1.28
CA PRO A 505 4.77 26.05 -2.75
C PRO A 505 4.67 24.68 -3.42
N PHE A 506 3.79 24.61 -4.43
CA PHE A 506 3.55 23.38 -5.19
C PHE A 506 4.37 23.36 -6.49
N MET A 507 4.88 22.18 -6.86
CA MET A 507 5.46 21.90 -8.17
C MET A 507 4.68 20.78 -8.84
N MET A 508 4.51 20.84 -10.16
CA MET A 508 3.95 19.71 -10.92
C MET A 508 4.97 19.18 -11.93
N THR A 509 5.14 17.86 -11.93
CA THR A 509 6.09 17.12 -12.77
C THR A 509 5.40 16.03 -13.58
N GLY A 510 6.15 15.39 -14.48
CA GLY A 510 5.65 14.35 -15.35
C GLY A 510 4.96 14.91 -16.61
N GLY A 511 4.65 14.04 -17.57
CA GLY A 511 4.21 14.49 -18.89
C GLY A 511 2.85 15.16 -18.93
N VAL A 512 1.98 14.90 -17.96
CA VAL A 512 0.68 15.60 -17.89
C VAL A 512 0.86 17.07 -17.45
N ALA A 513 2.01 17.46 -16.88
CA ALA A 513 2.31 18.87 -16.58
C ALA A 513 2.38 19.75 -17.84
N ARG A 514 2.52 19.15 -19.03
CA ARG A 514 2.41 19.87 -20.31
C ARG A 514 0.98 20.23 -20.69
N ASN A 515 -0.02 19.62 -20.06
CA ASN A 515 -1.43 19.94 -20.28
C ASN A 515 -1.82 21.18 -19.47
N SER A 516 -1.79 22.35 -20.12
CA SER A 516 -2.11 23.62 -19.49
C SER A 516 -3.52 23.66 -18.90
N GLY A 517 -4.48 22.92 -19.48
CA GLY A 517 -5.83 22.84 -18.93
C GLY A 517 -5.89 22.07 -17.61
N VAL A 518 -5.13 20.99 -17.46
CA VAL A 518 -5.00 20.27 -16.17
C VAL A 518 -4.30 21.15 -15.14
N VAL A 519 -3.23 21.86 -15.54
CA VAL A 519 -2.49 22.78 -14.66
C VAL A 519 -3.44 23.86 -14.10
N GLN A 520 -4.17 24.58 -14.97
CA GLN A 520 -5.10 25.63 -14.55
C GLN A 520 -6.21 25.12 -13.62
N GLU A 521 -6.79 23.97 -13.93
CA GLU A 521 -7.82 23.36 -13.09
C GLU A 521 -7.27 22.91 -11.72
N LEU A 522 -6.02 22.44 -11.69
CA LEU A 522 -5.38 22.04 -10.45
C LEU A 522 -5.01 23.26 -9.60
N GLU A 523 -4.42 24.31 -10.18
CA GLU A 523 -4.15 25.58 -9.50
C GLU A 523 -5.43 26.16 -8.89
N SER A 524 -6.53 26.19 -9.66
CA SER A 524 -7.82 26.68 -9.16
C SER A 524 -8.33 25.88 -7.94
N ARG A 525 -8.01 24.59 -7.84
CA ARG A 525 -8.46 23.72 -6.75
C ARG A 525 -7.52 23.75 -5.54
N LEU A 526 -6.23 23.94 -5.78
CA LEU A 526 -5.23 24.12 -4.73
C LEU A 526 -5.32 25.53 -4.12
N GLY A 527 -5.81 26.51 -4.88
CA GLY A 527 -5.85 27.91 -4.47
C GLY A 527 -4.48 28.59 -4.52
N ASP A 528 -3.51 27.98 -5.21
CA ASP A 528 -2.14 28.45 -5.34
C ASP A 528 -1.58 28.06 -6.72
N ALA A 529 -0.54 28.75 -7.17
CA ALA A 529 0.10 28.50 -8.45
C ALA A 529 1.01 27.27 -8.40
N LEU A 530 1.12 26.57 -9.53
CA LEU A 530 2.05 25.47 -9.69
C LEU A 530 3.35 25.97 -10.32
N PHE A 531 4.47 25.63 -9.69
CA PHE A 531 5.77 25.77 -10.33
C PHE A 531 5.92 24.68 -11.41
N ILE A 532 6.05 25.11 -12.66
CA ILE A 532 6.26 24.23 -13.83
C ILE A 532 7.56 24.64 -14.50
N THR A 533 8.45 23.68 -14.76
CA THR A 533 9.69 23.93 -15.53
C THR A 533 9.45 23.74 -17.02
N ASP A 534 10.40 24.18 -17.85
CA ASP A 534 10.34 24.00 -19.32
C ASP A 534 10.30 22.52 -19.74
N ALA A 535 10.88 21.64 -18.91
CA ALA A 535 10.95 20.20 -19.12
C ALA A 535 10.49 19.42 -17.87
N PRO A 536 9.17 19.43 -17.57
CA PRO A 536 8.65 18.84 -16.35
C PRO A 536 8.76 17.31 -16.32
N ASP A 537 8.87 16.67 -17.49
CA ASP A 537 9.10 15.24 -17.66
C ASP A 537 10.50 14.81 -17.17
N LEU A 538 11.49 15.71 -17.17
CA LEU A 538 12.88 15.37 -16.88
C LEU A 538 13.22 15.42 -15.40
N CYS A 539 12.28 15.78 -14.52
CA CYS A 539 12.54 16.00 -13.09
C CYS A 539 13.12 14.76 -12.40
N GLY A 540 12.53 13.58 -12.61
CA GLY A 540 13.04 12.32 -12.05
C GLY A 540 14.45 11.98 -12.54
N ALA A 541 14.66 12.06 -13.86
CA ALA A 541 15.98 11.83 -14.45
C ALA A 541 17.04 12.83 -13.95
N LEU A 542 16.66 14.10 -13.77
CA LEU A 542 17.54 15.12 -13.21
C LEU A 542 17.93 14.78 -11.77
N GLY A 543 16.99 14.43 -10.90
CA GLY A 543 17.31 14.06 -9.52
C GLY A 543 18.19 12.82 -9.42
N ALA A 544 17.95 11.82 -10.28
CA ALA A 544 18.83 10.65 -10.40
C ALA A 544 20.26 11.06 -10.84
N ALA A 545 20.39 11.95 -11.83
CA ALA A 545 21.69 12.44 -12.30
C ALA A 545 22.44 13.20 -11.20
N ARG A 546 21.70 13.95 -10.37
CA ARG A 546 22.23 14.67 -9.22
C ARG A 546 22.74 13.70 -8.14
N TYR A 547 21.99 12.65 -7.81
CA TYR A 547 22.50 11.58 -6.91
C TYR A 547 23.79 10.96 -7.45
N ALA A 548 23.83 10.62 -8.75
CA ALA A 548 25.03 10.09 -9.38
C ALA A 548 26.26 11.03 -9.25
N TRP A 549 26.02 12.34 -9.35
CA TRP A 549 27.06 13.37 -9.22
C TRP A 549 27.57 13.55 -7.79
N GLU A 550 26.68 13.46 -6.80
CA GLU A 550 26.99 13.67 -5.38
C GLU A 550 27.64 12.46 -4.73
N GLU A 551 27.18 11.25 -5.02
CA GLU A 551 27.74 10.02 -4.44
C GLU A 551 29.21 9.75 -4.84
N ARG A 552 29.71 10.43 -5.88
CA ARG A 552 31.12 10.37 -6.28
C ARG A 552 31.99 11.46 -5.64
N LYS A 553 31.41 12.54 -5.11
CA LYS A 553 32.18 13.61 -4.45
C LYS A 553 32.62 13.19 -3.06
#